data_AF-A0A6J4HMV7-F1
#
_entry.id   AF-A0A6J4HMV7-F1
#
_cell.length_a   1.000
_cell.length_b   1.000
_cell.length_c   1.000
_cell.angle_alpha   90.00
_cell.angle_beta   90.00
_cell.angle_gamma   90.00
#
_symmetry.space_group_name_H-M   'P 1'
#
loop_
_entity.id
_entity.type
_entity.pdbx_description
1 polymer ?
#
loop_
_entity_poly.entity_id
_entity_poly.type
_entity_poly.pdbx_seq_one_letter_code
_entity_poly.pdbx_strand_id
1 'polypeptide(L)'
;MSGPPTGLRGRRVRGSAEEVDPMTQIETEIHQHFVVDTRRDGTVEVVVVGGEVDIATVPLLSAVLDTVLARRPARVEVDLSGTAFLDAEALTVLLAARRRLAARHAVLALRDPSPVAVRLLELTRTTGFFEVVDRGLRRAG
;
A
#
# COMPACT_ATOMS: atom_id res chain seq x y z
N MET A 1 20.57 22.26 -75.79
CA MET A 1 20.87 22.78 -74.43
C MET A 1 19.58 22.65 -73.62
N SER A 2 19.45 21.58 -72.83
CA SER A 2 19.63 21.55 -71.36
C SER A 2 18.33 21.93 -70.62
N GLY A 3 17.64 20.93 -70.01
CA GLY A 3 16.41 21.10 -69.20
C GLY A 3 16.68 21.51 -67.75
N PRO A 4 15.81 21.20 -66.75
CA PRO A 4 14.34 21.03 -66.67
C PRO A 4 13.72 22.05 -65.63
N PRO A 5 12.45 21.96 -65.17
CA PRO A 5 12.09 21.07 -64.06
C PRO A 5 10.76 20.34 -64.27
N THR A 6 10.68 19.03 -64.05
CA THR A 6 10.60 18.34 -62.75
C THR A 6 9.33 18.73 -61.98
N GLY A 7 8.33 17.85 -62.09
CA GLY A 7 7.07 17.98 -61.38
C GLY A 7 7.25 17.81 -59.88
N LEU A 8 6.42 18.52 -59.11
CA LEU A 8 6.13 18.16 -57.73
C LEU A 8 4.62 18.04 -57.58
N ARG A 9 4.25 16.76 -57.49
CA ARG A 9 2.92 16.19 -57.41
C ARG A 9 2.49 16.18 -55.95
N GLY A 10 1.29 16.67 -55.69
CA GLY A 10 0.41 16.14 -54.65
C GLY A 10 0.97 16.12 -53.23
N ARG A 11 0.68 17.20 -52.52
CA ARG A 11 0.58 17.26 -51.05
C ARG A 11 -0.17 16.03 -50.53
N ARG A 12 0.55 15.12 -49.87
CA ARG A 12 0.00 14.13 -48.94
C ARG A 12 0.59 14.42 -47.57
N VAL A 13 -0.23 14.96 -46.68
CA VAL A 13 0.02 14.91 -45.24
C VAL A 13 -0.14 13.43 -44.88
N ARG A 14 0.99 12.72 -44.80
CA ARG A 14 1.04 11.37 -44.26
C ARG A 14 1.09 11.56 -42.75
N GLY A 15 0.05 11.08 -42.07
CA GLY A 15 0.00 11.07 -40.62
C GLY A 15 1.29 10.52 -40.05
N SER A 16 1.92 11.31 -39.20
CA SER A 16 2.93 10.85 -38.26
C SER A 16 2.22 9.80 -37.39
N ALA A 17 2.42 8.53 -37.71
CA ALA A 17 2.18 7.47 -36.74
C ALA A 17 3.12 7.81 -35.58
N GLU A 18 2.55 8.19 -34.44
CA GLU A 18 3.25 8.22 -33.17
C GLU A 18 3.98 6.88 -33.06
N GLU A 19 5.31 6.94 -33.14
CA GLU A 19 6.16 5.86 -32.65
C GLU A 19 5.85 5.75 -31.16
N VAL A 20 4.96 4.81 -30.86
CA VAL A 20 4.67 4.39 -29.50
C VAL A 20 5.97 3.78 -29.00
N ASP A 21 6.61 4.49 -28.07
CA ASP A 21 7.83 4.04 -27.40
C ASP A 21 7.62 2.62 -26.84
N PRO A 22 8.43 1.61 -27.22
CA PRO A 22 8.31 0.26 -26.66
C PRO A 22 8.63 0.19 -25.15
N MET A 23 8.86 1.32 -24.48
CA MET A 23 9.15 1.44 -23.06
C MET A 23 7.90 1.47 -22.14
N THR A 24 6.69 1.32 -22.69
CA THR A 24 5.43 1.13 -21.92
C THR A 24 5.03 -0.36 -21.81
N GLN A 25 6.01 -1.26 -21.73
CA GLN A 25 5.79 -2.70 -21.54
C GLN A 25 6.45 -3.22 -20.25
N ILE A 26 6.25 -2.53 -19.13
CA ILE A 26 6.46 -3.11 -17.78
C ILE A 26 5.29 -2.75 -16.84
N GLU A 27 4.08 -2.49 -17.36
CA GLU A 27 2.88 -2.24 -16.52
C GLU A 27 2.11 -3.52 -16.18
N THR A 28 2.81 -4.63 -15.97
CA THR A 28 2.21 -5.82 -15.37
C THR A 28 3.23 -6.55 -14.51
N GLU A 29 3.82 -5.83 -13.55
CA GLU A 29 4.30 -6.50 -12.35
C GLU A 29 3.08 -6.89 -11.50
N ILE A 30 2.78 -8.17 -11.64
CA ILE A 30 1.93 -9.03 -10.85
C ILE A 30 2.31 -8.84 -9.36
N HIS A 31 1.76 -7.83 -8.67
CA HIS A 31 1.78 -7.73 -7.19
C HIS A 31 0.80 -8.76 -6.62
N GLN A 32 1.09 -10.05 -6.84
CA GLN A 32 0.24 -11.11 -6.33
C GLN A 32 0.45 -11.20 -4.83
N HIS A 33 -0.67 -11.14 -4.11
CA HIS A 33 -0.84 -11.16 -2.66
C HIS A 33 -0.69 -9.80 -1.95
N PHE A 34 -1.71 -8.94 -2.05
CA PHE A 34 -2.09 -8.03 -0.96
C PHE A 34 -3.47 -8.42 -0.46
N VAL A 35 -3.61 -8.60 0.86
CA VAL A 35 -4.88 -8.88 1.52
C VAL A 35 -5.08 -7.87 2.63
N VAL A 36 -6.26 -7.27 2.67
CA VAL A 36 -6.71 -6.46 3.80
C VAL A 36 -8.14 -6.83 4.16
N ASP A 37 -8.37 -7.19 5.42
CA ASP A 37 -9.69 -7.51 5.95
C ASP A 37 -9.89 -6.82 7.31
N THR A 38 -11.16 -6.65 7.70
CA THR A 38 -11.53 -6.11 9.00
C THR A 38 -12.43 -7.06 9.74
N ARG A 39 -12.11 -7.34 11.00
CA ARG A 39 -12.93 -8.15 11.90
C ARG A 39 -13.01 -7.50 13.27
N ARG A 40 -13.90 -8.02 14.12
CA ARG A 40 -14.02 -7.61 15.51
C ARG A 40 -13.66 -8.75 16.44
N ASP A 41 -12.91 -8.43 17.48
CA ASP A 41 -12.52 -9.34 18.56
C ASP A 41 -12.98 -8.72 19.88
N GLY A 42 -14.21 -9.06 20.28
CA GLY A 42 -14.92 -8.36 21.35
C GLY A 42 -15.12 -6.88 21.03
N THR A 43 -14.50 -6.00 21.82
CA THR A 43 -14.55 -4.54 21.64
C THR A 43 -13.40 -3.98 20.79
N VAL A 44 -12.51 -4.83 20.29
CA VAL A 44 -11.34 -4.43 19.50
C VAL A 44 -11.65 -4.56 18.01
N GLU A 45 -11.45 -3.50 17.24
CA GLU A 45 -11.42 -3.58 15.78
C GLU A 45 -10.05 -4.11 15.36
N VAL A 46 -10.04 -5.13 14.50
CA VAL A 46 -8.81 -5.77 14.01
C VAL A 46 -8.75 -5.60 12.50
N VAL A 47 -7.67 -5.00 12.02
CA VAL A 47 -7.34 -4.90 10.59
C VAL A 47 -6.28 -5.95 10.29
N VAL A 48 -6.61 -6.96 9.50
CA VAL A 48 -5.69 -8.03 9.11
C VAL A 48 -5.05 -7.66 7.78
N VAL A 49 -3.72 -7.61 7.77
CA VAL A 49 -2.93 -7.25 6.58
C VAL A 49 -2.02 -8.41 6.22
N GLY A 50 -2.03 -8.80 4.95
CA GLY A 50 -1.26 -9.93 4.43
C GLY A 50 -0.58 -9.60 3.11
N GLY A 51 0.56 -10.25 2.89
CA GLY A 51 1.38 -10.11 1.70
C GLY A 51 2.14 -8.78 1.63
N GLU A 52 2.19 -8.15 0.47
CA GLU A 52 3.07 -7.00 0.21
C GLU A 52 2.33 -5.67 0.37
N VAL A 53 2.91 -4.76 1.17
CA VAL A 53 2.42 -3.39 1.36
C VAL A 53 3.45 -2.41 0.83
N ASP A 54 3.18 -1.89 -0.36
CA ASP A 54 4.02 -1.01 -1.18
C ASP A 54 3.24 0.23 -1.64
N ILE A 55 3.90 1.10 -2.42
CA ILE A 55 3.30 2.31 -2.97
C ILE A 55 1.96 2.10 -3.71
N ALA A 56 1.73 0.94 -4.32
CA ALA A 56 0.49 0.63 -5.04
C ALA A 56 -0.65 0.20 -4.11
N THR A 57 -0.32 -0.43 -2.99
CA THR A 57 -1.27 -1.04 -2.03
C THR A 57 -1.50 -0.19 -0.77
N VAL A 58 -0.57 0.70 -0.43
CA VAL A 58 -0.67 1.66 0.68
C VAL A 58 -1.96 2.51 0.64
N PRO A 59 -2.44 3.02 -0.51
CA PRO A 59 -3.71 3.73 -0.57
C PRO A 59 -4.91 2.90 -0.11
N LEU A 60 -4.92 1.59 -0.39
CA LEU A 60 -5.97 0.67 0.05
C LEU A 60 -5.94 0.46 1.56
N LEU A 61 -4.75 0.24 2.13
CA LEU A 61 -4.57 0.16 3.59
C LEU A 61 -5.06 1.44 4.28
N SER A 62 -4.71 2.61 3.75
CA SER A 62 -5.17 3.90 4.30
C SER A 62 -6.69 4.01 4.28
N ALA A 63 -7.35 3.67 3.17
CA ALA A 63 -8.80 3.74 3.04
C ALA A 63 -9.53 2.81 4.02
N VAL A 64 -9.01 1.59 4.22
CA VAL A 64 -9.56 0.65 5.21
C VAL A 64 -9.41 1.18 6.62
N LEU A 65 -8.21 1.69 6.97
CA LEU A 65 -7.98 2.30 8.28
C LEU A 65 -8.92 3.49 8.49
N ASP A 66 -9.07 4.40 7.53
CA ASP A 66 -9.98 5.54 7.66
C ASP A 66 -11.43 5.08 7.90
N THR A 67 -11.87 4.02 7.22
CA THR A 67 -13.20 3.41 7.42
C THR A 67 -13.37 2.86 8.84
N VAL A 68 -12.36 2.16 9.37
CA VAL A 68 -12.35 1.64 10.74
C VAL A 68 -12.34 2.77 11.76
N LEU A 69 -11.47 3.77 11.57
CA LEU A 69 -11.33 4.93 12.46
C LEU A 69 -12.58 5.82 12.50
N ALA A 70 -13.37 5.85 11.41
CA ALA A 70 -14.66 6.55 11.34
C ALA A 70 -15.70 5.97 12.31
N ARG A 71 -15.62 4.67 12.62
CA ARG A 71 -16.48 3.99 13.62
C ARG A 71 -16.15 4.38 15.06
N ARG A 72 -15.09 5.17 15.28
CA ARG A 72 -14.61 5.63 16.59
C ARG A 72 -14.33 4.50 17.60
N PRO A 73 -13.57 3.46 17.24
CA PRO A 73 -13.19 2.42 18.20
C PRO A 73 -12.28 2.97 19.30
N ALA A 74 -12.39 2.42 20.50
CA ALA A 74 -11.46 2.70 21.60
C ALA A 74 -10.08 2.04 21.37
N ARG A 75 -10.03 0.95 20.60
CA ARG A 75 -8.81 0.21 20.28
C ARG A 75 -8.88 -0.39 18.88
N VAL A 76 -7.78 -0.22 18.15
CA VAL A 76 -7.54 -0.87 16.85
C VAL A 76 -6.26 -1.68 16.95
N GLU A 77 -6.31 -2.92 16.52
CA GLU A 77 -5.13 -3.78 16.37
C GLU A 77 -4.90 -4.05 14.89
N VAL A 78 -3.71 -3.72 14.39
CA VAL A 78 -3.30 -4.06 13.03
C VAL A 78 -2.51 -5.36 13.08
N ASP A 79 -3.11 -6.44 12.62
CA ASP A 79 -2.51 -7.77 12.53
C ASP A 79 -1.61 -7.81 11.30
N LEU A 80 -0.30 -7.85 11.54
CA LEU A 80 0.73 -7.85 10.50
C LEU A 80 1.37 -9.23 10.32
N SER A 81 0.80 -10.29 10.91
CA SER A 81 1.39 -11.62 10.92
C SER A 81 1.56 -12.21 9.51
N GLY A 82 0.68 -11.86 8.58
CA GLY A 82 0.69 -12.32 7.20
C GLY A 82 1.53 -11.47 6.25
N THR A 83 2.18 -10.40 6.72
CA THR A 83 2.90 -9.47 5.83
C THR A 83 4.27 -10.00 5.42
N ALA A 84 4.53 -9.97 4.12
CA ALA A 84 5.78 -10.37 3.49
C ALA A 84 6.69 -9.17 3.15
N PHE A 85 6.10 -7.99 2.97
CA PHE A 85 6.82 -6.75 2.69
C PHE A 85 6.05 -5.53 3.24
N LEU A 86 6.78 -4.54 3.78
CA LEU A 86 6.26 -3.22 4.15
C LEU A 86 7.29 -2.15 3.76
N ASP A 87 6.84 -1.12 3.03
CA ASP A 87 7.63 0.08 2.75
C ASP A 87 7.49 1.19 3.82
N ALA A 88 8.19 2.30 3.61
CA ALA A 88 8.18 3.44 4.53
C ALA A 88 6.85 4.22 4.47
N GLU A 89 6.18 4.21 3.33
CA GLU A 89 4.85 4.78 3.13
C GLU A 89 3.79 4.06 4.00
N ALA A 90 3.84 2.73 4.08
CA ALA A 90 3.00 1.93 4.97
C ALA A 90 3.19 2.32 6.43
N LEU A 91 4.44 2.49 6.88
CA LEU A 91 4.74 2.98 8.23
C LEU A 91 4.14 4.38 8.47
N THR A 92 4.23 5.26 7.47
CA THR A 92 3.66 6.62 7.56
C THR A 92 2.15 6.58 7.77
N VAL A 93 1.44 5.69 7.05
CA VAL A 93 0.00 5.46 7.25
C VAL A 93 -0.31 4.95 8.65
N LEU A 94 0.44 3.96 9.15
CA LEU A 94 0.25 3.42 10.51
C LEU A 94 0.47 4.49 11.58
N LEU A 95 1.49 5.33 11.43
CA LEU A 95 1.77 6.43 12.35
C LEU A 95 0.69 7.51 12.31
N ALA A 96 0.15 7.82 11.13
CA ALA A 96 -0.96 8.75 10.99
C ALA A 96 -2.23 8.23 11.67
N ALA A 97 -2.59 6.97 11.45
CA ALA A 97 -3.72 6.31 12.11
C ALA A 97 -3.56 6.31 13.64
N ARG A 98 -2.36 5.99 14.13
CA ARG A 98 -2.03 6.05 15.57
C ARG A 98 -2.25 7.45 16.14
N ARG A 99 -1.75 8.49 15.48
CA ARG A 99 -1.93 9.90 15.92
C ARG A 99 -3.41 10.28 15.98
N ARG A 100 -4.22 9.87 14.99
CA ARG A 100 -5.67 10.13 14.96
C ARG A 100 -6.43 9.44 16.08
N LEU A 101 -6.04 8.22 16.46
CA LEU A 101 -6.63 7.51 17.60
C LEU A 101 -6.20 8.13 18.93
N ALA A 102 -4.91 8.44 19.08
CA ALA A 102 -4.37 9.06 20.29
C ALA A 102 -5.02 10.41 20.61
N ALA A 103 -5.35 11.22 19.59
CA ALA A 103 -6.06 12.49 19.75
C ALA A 103 -7.46 12.35 20.39
N ARG A 104 -7.99 11.13 20.49
CA ARG A 104 -9.28 10.81 21.11
C ARG A 104 -9.14 9.80 22.25
N HIS A 105 -7.94 9.66 22.83
CA HIS A 105 -7.61 8.70 23.89
C HIS A 105 -7.85 7.23 23.52
N ALA A 106 -7.82 6.92 22.23
CA ALA A 106 -7.89 5.55 21.71
C ALA A 106 -6.49 5.04 21.32
N VAL A 107 -6.35 3.71 21.22
CA VAL A 107 -5.05 3.05 20.99
C VAL A 107 -5.01 2.38 19.61
N LEU A 108 -3.88 2.54 18.92
CA LEU A 108 -3.48 1.65 17.84
C LEU A 108 -2.31 0.79 18.31
N ALA A 109 -2.47 -0.52 18.24
CA ALA A 109 -1.43 -1.50 18.54
C ALA A 109 -1.14 -2.37 17.32
N LEU A 110 0.07 -2.93 17.26
CA LEU A 110 0.46 -3.92 16.25
C LEU A 110 0.26 -5.31 16.84
N ARG A 111 -0.54 -6.13 16.17
CA ARG A 111 -0.78 -7.52 16.54
C ARG A 111 0.13 -8.42 15.72
N ASP A 112 0.82 -9.33 16.40
CA ASP A 112 1.69 -10.37 15.83
C ASP A 112 2.56 -9.84 14.67
N PRO A 113 3.38 -8.79 14.87
CA PRO A 113 4.14 -8.18 13.79
C PRO A 113 5.11 -9.18 13.15
N SER A 114 5.06 -9.29 11.81
CA SER A 114 5.98 -10.13 11.05
C SER A 114 7.44 -9.70 11.24
N PRO A 115 8.43 -10.58 10.96
CA PRO A 115 9.84 -10.21 11.02
C PRO A 115 10.19 -9.00 10.16
N VAL A 116 9.55 -8.84 8.99
CA VAL A 116 9.77 -7.68 8.11
C VAL A 116 9.21 -6.40 8.73
N ALA A 117 8.03 -6.45 9.36
CA ALA A 117 7.46 -5.31 10.07
C ALA A 117 8.33 -4.91 11.28
N VAL A 118 8.78 -5.89 12.09
CA VAL A 118 9.70 -5.64 13.21
C VAL A 118 10.98 -4.96 12.71
N ARG A 119 11.58 -5.48 11.65
CA ARG A 119 12.82 -4.92 11.08
C ARG A 119 12.64 -3.49 10.59
N LEU A 120 11.54 -3.19 9.91
CA LEU A 120 11.22 -1.83 9.46
C LEU A 120 11.10 -0.87 10.64
N LEU A 121 10.41 -1.27 11.71
CA LEU A 121 10.25 -0.46 12.92
C LEU A 121 11.59 -0.19 13.62
N GLU A 122 12.48 -1.19 13.68
CA GLU A 122 13.83 -1.04 14.24
C GLU A 122 14.68 -0.06 13.43
N LEU A 123 14.73 -0.25 12.10
CA LEU A 123 15.53 0.59 11.21
C LEU A 123 15.09 2.05 11.23
N THR A 124 13.78 2.27 11.35
CA THR A 124 13.19 3.61 11.43
C THR A 124 13.12 4.16 12.86
N ARG A 125 13.55 3.38 13.87
CA ARG A 125 13.49 3.70 15.30
C ARG A 125 12.07 4.06 15.78
N THR A 126 11.07 3.37 15.26
CA THR A 126 9.65 3.59 15.58
C THR A 126 9.03 2.48 16.42
N THR A 127 9.78 1.45 16.82
CA THR A 127 9.31 0.35 17.67
C THR A 127 8.55 0.84 18.92
N GLY A 128 9.08 1.85 19.61
CA GLY A 128 8.47 2.39 20.83
C GLY A 128 7.22 3.23 20.62
N PHE A 129 6.76 3.42 19.37
CA PHE A 129 5.54 4.17 19.09
C PHE A 129 4.29 3.31 19.13
N PHE A 130 4.43 1.99 19.04
CA PHE A 130 3.30 1.07 19.03
C PHE A 130 3.36 0.12 20.23
N GLU A 131 2.20 -0.14 20.82
CA GLU A 131 2.04 -1.33 21.67
C GLU A 131 2.08 -2.57 20.76
N VAL A 132 2.77 -3.63 21.20
CA VAL A 132 2.80 -4.92 20.50
C VAL A 132 1.97 -5.93 21.26
N VAL A 133 1.10 -6.64 20.52
CA VAL A 133 0.21 -7.68 21.05
C VAL A 133 0.57 -9.00 20.39
N ASP A 134 1.16 -9.91 21.14
CA ASP A 134 1.44 -11.27 20.67
C ASP A 134 0.25 -12.18 21.03
N ARG A 135 -0.53 -12.60 20.04
CA ARG A 135 -1.62 -13.57 20.23
C ARG A 135 -1.23 -14.97 19.77
N GLY A 136 -0.12 -15.09 19.04
CA GLY A 136 0.31 -16.31 18.38
C GLY A 136 -0.67 -16.71 17.29
N LEU A 137 -0.21 -17.53 16.34
CA LEU A 137 -1.05 -18.05 15.28
C LEU A 137 -2.09 -19.03 15.87
N ARG A 138 -3.18 -18.54 16.44
CA ARG A 138 -4.37 -19.35 16.71
C ARG A 138 -4.95 -19.71 15.36
N ARG A 139 -4.48 -20.82 14.78
CA ARG A 139 -5.14 -21.46 13.64
C ARG A 139 -6.59 -21.69 14.07
N ALA A 140 -7.52 -20.98 13.44
CA ALA A 140 -8.90 -21.40 13.45
C ALA A 140 -8.92 -22.85 12.97
N GLY A 141 -9.43 -23.74 13.83
CA GLY A 141 -9.65 -25.14 13.51
C GLY A 141 -10.78 -25.33 12.53
#